data_AF-A0A5M4D5K2-F1
#
_entry.id   AF-A0A5M4D5K2-F1
#
_cell.length_a   1.000
_cell.length_b   1.000
_cell.length_c   1.000
_cell.angle_alpha   90.00
_cell.angle_beta   90.00
_cell.angle_gamma   90.00
#
_symmetry.space_group_name_H-M   'P 1'
#
loop_
_entity.id
_entity.type
_entity.pdbx_description
1 polymer ?
#
loop_
_entity_poly.entity_id
_entity_poly.type
_entity_poly.pdbx_seq_one_letter_code
_entity_poly.pdbx_strand_id
1 'polypeptide(L)'
;MLEGTPVVRGGFLPQEAGAWVRNFSDELGHRRVIDRAVVGRLVGVYPERVEWESPDARAWWALFCEDELPAVEPSGPVTRRRDDQGIELWTQIELGALHAAWDLAIDRRDGRLRARCLEATRWHVGELQPDNATAHAWALHGFAICAEECGLEEAWVHAEMLLHACMVGMGRPDRFSACLMLDAARTLRSDLER
;
A
#
# COMPACT_ATOMS: atom_id res chain seq x y z
N MET A 1 -6.14 1.95 18.79
CA MET A 1 -5.94 2.51 17.45
C MET A 1 -6.90 1.90 16.45
N LEU A 2 -6.68 0.65 16.04
CA LEU A 2 -7.68 -0.13 15.31
C LEU A 2 -8.59 -0.93 16.24
N GLU A 3 -8.26 -1.04 17.53
CA GLU A 3 -9.10 -1.68 18.54
C GLU A 3 -10.56 -1.20 18.48
N GLY A 4 -11.49 -2.15 18.49
CA GLY A 4 -12.93 -1.88 18.38
C GLY A 4 -13.41 -1.53 16.96
N THR A 5 -12.52 -1.36 15.97
CA THR A 5 -12.91 -1.15 14.58
C THR A 5 -13.26 -2.48 13.88
N PRO A 6 -14.07 -2.45 12.81
CA PRO A 6 -14.42 -3.65 12.04
C PRO A 6 -13.21 -4.46 11.56
N VAL A 7 -12.06 -3.83 11.37
CA VAL A 7 -10.84 -4.46 10.87
C VAL A 7 -10.29 -5.53 11.81
N VAL A 8 -10.39 -5.31 13.12
CA VAL A 8 -9.82 -6.20 14.16
C VAL A 8 -10.88 -6.88 15.00
N ARG A 9 -12.08 -6.30 15.09
CA ARG A 9 -13.21 -6.87 15.80
C ARG A 9 -13.83 -7.95 14.91
N GLY A 10 -13.52 -9.21 15.19
CA GLY A 10 -14.11 -10.35 14.47
C GLY A 10 -15.64 -10.28 14.50
N GLY A 11 -16.26 -10.33 13.31
CA GLY A 11 -17.71 -10.26 13.12
C GLY A 11 -18.29 -8.85 13.19
N PHE A 12 -18.73 -8.35 12.04
CA PHE A 12 -19.46 -7.08 11.89
C PHE A 12 -20.57 -7.23 10.85
N LEU A 13 -21.61 -6.43 10.94
CA LEU A 13 -22.62 -6.36 9.89
C LEU A 13 -22.03 -5.63 8.67
N PRO A 14 -22.35 -6.05 7.42
CA PRO A 14 -21.87 -5.35 6.22
C PRO A 14 -22.14 -3.84 6.21
N GLN A 15 -23.25 -3.42 6.84
CA GLN A 15 -23.65 -2.02 6.98
C GLN A 15 -22.69 -1.24 7.89
N GLU A 16 -22.20 -1.86 8.98
CA GLU A 16 -21.24 -1.25 9.91
C GLU A 16 -19.88 -1.06 9.23
N ALA A 17 -19.40 -2.07 8.49
CA ALA A 17 -18.17 -1.95 7.72
C ALA A 17 -18.29 -0.88 6.62
N GLY A 18 -19.38 -0.87 5.87
CA GLY A 18 -19.61 0.17 4.86
C GLY A 18 -19.68 1.59 5.46
N ALA A 19 -20.30 1.75 6.64
CA ALA A 19 -20.32 3.01 7.36
C ALA A 19 -18.92 3.43 7.85
N TRP A 20 -18.12 2.49 8.33
CA TRP A 20 -16.74 2.74 8.75
C TRP A 20 -15.87 3.17 7.56
N VAL A 21 -15.96 2.48 6.42
CA VAL A 21 -15.22 2.80 5.19
C VAL A 21 -15.54 4.21 4.70
N ARG A 22 -16.83 4.61 4.66
CA ARG A 22 -17.24 5.96 4.22
C ARG A 22 -16.78 7.08 5.16
N ASN A 23 -16.67 6.78 6.45
CA ASN A 23 -16.37 7.76 7.49
C ASN A 23 -14.93 7.68 8.00
N PHE A 24 -14.08 6.87 7.36
CA PHE A 24 -12.69 6.74 7.77
C PHE A 24 -11.99 8.10 7.68
N SER A 25 -11.17 8.37 8.69
CA SER A 25 -10.19 9.44 8.74
C SER A 25 -9.06 9.01 9.66
N ASP A 26 -7.87 9.57 9.44
CA ASP A 26 -6.76 9.42 10.37
C ASP A 26 -6.96 10.26 11.65
N GLU A 27 -5.96 10.24 12.53
CA GLU A 27 -5.92 10.95 13.81
C GLU A 27 -6.04 12.46 13.68
N LEU A 28 -5.59 12.99 12.55
CA LEU A 28 -5.62 14.43 12.26
C LEU A 28 -6.91 14.81 11.53
N GLY A 29 -7.80 13.84 11.27
CA GLY A 29 -9.03 14.05 10.53
C GLY A 29 -8.82 14.11 9.02
N HIS A 30 -7.63 13.80 8.51
CA HIS A 30 -7.39 13.78 7.08
C HIS A 30 -8.13 12.62 6.43
N ARG A 31 -8.57 12.87 5.19
CA ARG A 31 -9.23 11.89 4.33
C ARG A 31 -8.54 11.91 2.98
N ARG A 32 -7.90 10.82 2.63
CA ARG A 32 -7.22 10.63 1.33
C ARG A 32 -8.18 9.93 0.38
N VAL A 33 -7.98 10.15 -0.92
CA VAL A 33 -8.76 9.47 -1.97
C VAL A 33 -8.65 7.94 -1.86
N ILE A 34 -7.46 7.45 -1.49
CA ILE A 34 -7.15 6.03 -1.37
C ILE A 34 -7.64 5.38 -0.07
N ASP A 35 -7.98 6.16 0.96
CA ASP A 35 -8.36 5.64 2.27
C ASP A 35 -9.49 4.62 2.15
N ARG A 36 -10.52 4.94 1.36
CA ARG A 36 -11.69 4.07 1.18
C ARG A 36 -11.34 2.73 0.56
N ALA A 37 -10.44 2.71 -0.42
CA ALA A 37 -10.01 1.47 -1.07
C ALA A 37 -9.18 0.61 -0.12
N VAL A 38 -8.19 1.21 0.57
CA VAL A 38 -7.36 0.52 1.58
C VAL A 38 -8.24 -0.11 2.65
N VAL A 39 -9.13 0.68 3.27
CA VAL A 39 -9.93 0.19 4.39
C VAL A 39 -11.07 -0.73 3.95
N GLY A 40 -11.61 -0.52 2.73
CA GLY A 40 -12.59 -1.40 2.10
C GLY A 40 -12.02 -2.80 1.90
N ARG A 41 -10.76 -2.90 1.46
CA ARG A 41 -10.05 -4.17 1.25
C ARG A 41 -9.91 -4.90 2.59
N LEU A 42 -9.48 -4.19 3.62
CA LEU A 42 -9.31 -4.75 4.96
C LEU A 42 -10.60 -5.33 5.57
N VAL A 43 -11.77 -4.84 5.17
CA VAL A 43 -13.06 -5.32 5.70
C VAL A 43 -13.88 -6.11 4.69
N GLY A 44 -13.35 -6.37 3.49
CA GLY A 44 -14.05 -7.08 2.42
C GLY A 44 -15.29 -6.36 1.90
N VAL A 45 -15.28 -5.02 1.87
CA VAL A 45 -16.39 -4.20 1.36
C VAL A 45 -15.93 -3.43 0.13
N TYR A 46 -16.70 -3.56 -0.95
CA TYR A 46 -16.54 -2.74 -2.15
C TYR A 46 -16.90 -1.28 -1.83
N PRO A 47 -15.94 -0.34 -1.84
CA PRO A 47 -16.22 1.05 -1.52
C PRO A 47 -16.90 1.76 -2.70
N GLU A 48 -17.68 2.80 -2.43
CA GLU A 48 -18.22 3.65 -3.50
C GLU A 48 -17.06 4.33 -4.23
N ARG A 49 -16.97 4.10 -5.54
CA ARG A 49 -15.93 4.66 -6.39
C ARG A 49 -15.98 6.19 -6.30
N VAL A 50 -14.82 6.77 -6.02
CA VAL A 50 -14.63 8.22 -6.04
C VAL A 50 -13.85 8.56 -7.31
N GLU A 51 -14.12 9.70 -7.93
CA GLU A 51 -13.27 10.20 -9.00
C GLU A 51 -11.83 10.37 -8.48
N TRP A 52 -10.88 9.84 -9.24
CA TRP A 52 -9.47 9.87 -8.89
C TRP A 52 -8.65 10.15 -10.15
N GLU A 53 -7.54 10.84 -9.97
CA GLU A 53 -6.61 11.15 -11.07
C GLU A 53 -5.20 10.60 -10.81
N SER A 54 -4.92 10.13 -9.59
CA SER A 54 -3.59 9.68 -9.20
C SER A 54 -3.36 8.19 -9.51
N PRO A 55 -2.15 7.80 -9.95
CA PRO A 55 -1.82 6.41 -10.26
C PRO A 55 -1.99 5.42 -9.10
N ASP A 56 -1.70 5.84 -7.87
CA ASP A 56 -1.88 5.03 -6.65
C ASP A 56 -3.35 4.72 -6.39
N ALA A 57 -4.23 5.72 -6.51
CA ALA A 57 -5.66 5.51 -6.40
C ALA A 57 -6.15 4.51 -7.45
N ARG A 58 -5.72 4.64 -8.71
CA ARG A 58 -6.04 3.65 -9.76
C ARG A 58 -5.63 2.24 -9.36
N ALA A 59 -4.41 2.06 -8.85
CA ALA A 59 -3.89 0.76 -8.45
C ALA A 59 -4.71 0.16 -7.29
N TRP A 60 -5.06 0.97 -6.29
CA TRP A 60 -5.90 0.54 -5.17
C TRP A 60 -7.31 0.17 -5.59
N TRP A 61 -7.90 0.89 -6.54
CA TRP A 61 -9.24 0.58 -7.06
C TRP A 61 -9.26 -0.65 -7.98
N ALA A 62 -8.16 -0.96 -8.66
CA ALA A 62 -8.01 -2.18 -9.45
C ALA A 62 -8.12 -3.46 -8.61
N LEU A 63 -7.88 -3.40 -7.29
CA LEU A 63 -8.10 -4.54 -6.38
C LEU A 63 -9.58 -4.95 -6.27
N PHE A 64 -10.51 -4.08 -6.66
CA PHE A 64 -11.95 -4.34 -6.63
C PHE A 64 -12.56 -4.55 -8.01
N CYS A 65 -11.86 -4.19 -9.08
CA CYS A 65 -12.34 -4.24 -10.46
C CYS A 65 -11.43 -5.15 -11.29
N GLU A 66 -11.89 -6.36 -11.64
CA GLU A 66 -11.08 -7.33 -12.40
C GLU A 66 -10.59 -6.78 -13.74
N ASP A 67 -11.43 -6.00 -14.43
CA ASP A 67 -11.13 -5.40 -15.73
C ASP A 67 -10.18 -4.19 -15.64
N GLU A 68 -9.95 -3.64 -14.44
CA GLU A 68 -8.99 -2.56 -14.25
C GLU A 68 -7.60 -3.15 -13.96
N LEU A 69 -6.62 -2.67 -14.71
CA LEU A 69 -5.20 -2.92 -14.46
C LEU A 69 -4.52 -1.63 -14.02
N PRO A 70 -3.59 -1.70 -13.06
CA PRO A 70 -2.76 -0.56 -12.72
C PRO A 70 -1.95 -0.17 -13.97
N ALA A 71 -1.87 1.13 -14.23
CA ALA A 71 -0.94 1.64 -15.24
C ALA A 71 0.46 1.61 -14.63
N VAL A 72 1.20 0.53 -14.90
CA VAL A 72 2.57 0.33 -14.41
C VAL A 72 3.54 0.67 -15.53
N GLU A 73 4.52 1.52 -15.24
CA GLU A 73 5.61 1.83 -16.17
C GLU A 73 6.40 0.55 -16.51
N PRO A 74 6.94 0.41 -17.73
CA PRO A 74 7.57 -0.83 -18.18
C PRO A 74 8.92 -1.13 -17.51
N SER A 75 9.57 -0.14 -16.91
CA SER A 75 10.83 -0.30 -16.16
C SER A 75 11.01 0.80 -15.12
N GLY A 76 11.89 0.57 -14.14
CA GLY A 76 12.17 1.52 -13.06
C GLY A 76 11.02 1.63 -12.05
N PRO A 77 10.58 2.83 -11.63
CA PRO A 77 9.45 3.00 -10.70
C PRO A 77 8.14 2.53 -11.34
N VAL A 78 7.11 2.19 -10.55
CA VAL A 78 5.80 1.76 -11.09
C VAL A 78 4.99 2.90 -11.69
N THR A 79 5.24 4.14 -11.25
CA THR A 79 4.61 5.37 -11.75
C THR A 79 5.64 6.32 -12.33
N ARG A 80 5.25 7.03 -13.39
CA ARG A 80 6.05 8.11 -13.95
C ARG A 80 5.93 9.38 -13.10
N ARG A 81 7.08 9.94 -12.73
CA ARG A 81 7.16 11.29 -12.13
C ARG A 81 6.79 12.35 -13.17
N ARG A 82 5.94 13.30 -12.78
CA ARG A 82 5.67 14.50 -13.59
C ARG A 82 6.73 15.57 -13.34
N ASP A 83 7.01 16.39 -14.35
CA ASP A 83 8.01 17.46 -14.24
C ASP A 83 7.62 18.55 -13.22
N ASP A 84 6.32 18.74 -12.98
CA ASP A 84 5.76 19.71 -12.05
C ASP A 84 5.45 19.15 -10.65
N GLN A 85 5.80 17.88 -10.39
CA GLN A 85 5.52 17.20 -9.14
C GLN A 85 6.75 17.18 -8.22
N GLY A 86 6.56 17.64 -6.98
CA GLY A 86 7.58 17.55 -5.93
C GLY A 86 7.97 16.09 -5.65
N ILE A 87 9.24 15.86 -5.32
CA ILE A 87 9.78 14.50 -5.17
C ILE A 87 9.07 13.74 -4.05
N GLU A 88 8.75 14.39 -2.94
CA GLU A 88 8.10 13.77 -1.78
C GLU A 88 6.68 13.29 -2.11
N LEU A 89 5.91 14.13 -2.82
CA LEU A 89 4.57 13.77 -3.26
C LEU A 89 4.60 12.63 -4.28
N TRP A 90 5.56 12.67 -5.22
CA TRP A 90 5.74 11.58 -6.16
C TRP A 90 6.13 10.28 -5.46
N THR A 91 7.10 10.30 -4.54
CA THR A 91 7.52 9.12 -3.76
C THR A 91 6.34 8.53 -3.00
N GLN A 92 5.47 9.35 -2.41
CA GLN A 92 4.26 8.86 -1.75
C GLN A 92 3.30 8.14 -2.72
N ILE A 93 3.03 8.72 -3.88
CA ILE A 93 2.17 8.11 -4.90
C ILE A 93 2.81 6.84 -5.44
N GLU A 94 4.11 6.87 -5.71
CA GLU A 94 4.87 5.74 -6.22
C GLU A 94 4.83 4.55 -5.24
N LEU A 95 5.16 4.76 -3.97
CA LEU A 95 5.11 3.71 -2.95
C LEU A 95 3.68 3.24 -2.66
N GLY A 96 2.70 4.15 -2.72
CA GLY A 96 1.29 3.81 -2.61
C GLY A 96 0.80 2.92 -3.75
N ALA A 97 1.20 3.22 -4.98
CA ALA A 97 0.91 2.39 -6.16
C ALA A 97 1.65 1.05 -6.10
N LEU A 98 2.90 1.03 -5.66
CA LEU A 98 3.69 -0.19 -5.50
C LEU A 98 3.07 -1.13 -4.47
N HIS A 99 2.51 -0.61 -3.37
CA HIS A 99 1.79 -1.40 -2.37
C HIS A 99 0.62 -2.14 -3.02
N ALA A 100 -0.27 -1.41 -3.69
CA ALA A 100 -1.44 -2.00 -4.34
C ALA A 100 -1.07 -2.94 -5.51
N ALA A 101 0.01 -2.66 -6.23
CA ALA A 101 0.50 -3.52 -7.30
C ALA A 101 1.00 -4.87 -6.78
N TRP A 102 1.69 -4.88 -5.63
CA TRP A 102 2.08 -6.11 -4.95
C TRP A 102 0.87 -6.92 -4.50
N ASP A 103 -0.11 -6.28 -3.85
CA ASP A 103 -1.36 -6.92 -3.47
C ASP A 103 -2.06 -7.56 -4.68
N LEU A 104 -2.14 -6.82 -5.78
CA LEU A 104 -2.79 -7.30 -7.00
C LEU A 104 -2.06 -8.49 -7.61
N ALA A 105 -0.73 -8.42 -7.67
CA ALA A 105 0.11 -9.51 -8.14
C ALA A 105 -0.10 -10.77 -7.29
N ILE A 106 -0.32 -10.59 -5.99
CA ILE A 106 -0.50 -11.68 -5.04
C ILE A 106 -1.89 -12.29 -5.12
N ASP A 107 -2.94 -11.47 -5.05
CA ASP A 107 -4.32 -11.93 -5.10
C ASP A 107 -4.64 -12.63 -6.42
N ARG A 108 -4.16 -12.07 -7.55
CA ARG A 108 -4.44 -12.62 -8.88
C ARG A 108 -3.44 -13.68 -9.33
N ARG A 109 -2.41 -13.99 -8.52
CA ARG A 109 -1.29 -14.87 -8.88
C ARG A 109 -0.65 -14.48 -10.22
N ASP A 110 -0.53 -13.17 -10.47
CA ASP A 110 0.02 -12.64 -11.72
C ASP A 110 1.55 -12.60 -11.65
N GLY A 111 2.20 -13.59 -12.26
CA GLY A 111 3.66 -13.69 -12.29
C GLY A 111 4.35 -12.56 -13.06
N ARG A 112 3.69 -11.95 -14.05
CA ARG A 112 4.26 -10.81 -14.80
C ARG A 112 4.24 -9.56 -13.93
N LEU A 113 3.12 -9.30 -13.27
CA LEU A 113 3.02 -8.17 -12.34
C LEU A 113 3.95 -8.36 -11.13
N ARG A 114 4.09 -9.59 -10.59
CA ARG A 114 5.08 -9.89 -9.54
C ARG A 114 6.50 -9.57 -10.00
N ALA A 115 6.91 -10.06 -11.16
CA ALA A 115 8.25 -9.78 -11.71
C ALA A 115 8.49 -8.27 -11.86
N ARG A 116 7.46 -7.53 -12.28
CA ARG A 116 7.53 -6.07 -12.39
C ARG A 116 7.65 -5.38 -11.04
N CYS A 117 6.90 -5.84 -10.03
CA CYS A 117 6.98 -5.32 -8.66
C CYS A 117 8.36 -5.59 -8.04
N LEU A 118 8.96 -6.76 -8.29
CA LEU A 118 10.34 -7.05 -7.90
C LEU A 118 11.33 -6.06 -8.54
N GLU A 119 11.22 -5.83 -9.85
CA GLU A 119 12.07 -4.83 -10.53
C GLU A 119 11.92 -3.43 -9.95
N ALA A 120 10.69 -2.96 -9.73
CA ALA A 120 10.45 -1.65 -9.12
C ALA A 120 11.03 -1.57 -7.71
N THR A 121 10.87 -2.61 -6.91
CA THR A 121 11.40 -2.67 -5.54
C THR A 121 12.94 -2.58 -5.55
N ARG A 122 13.61 -3.31 -6.45
CA ARG A 122 15.07 -3.18 -6.62
C ARG A 122 15.48 -1.78 -7.07
N TRP A 123 14.73 -1.18 -7.99
CA TRP A 123 14.96 0.19 -8.43
C TRP A 123 14.86 1.17 -7.24
N HIS A 124 13.83 1.03 -6.39
CA HIS A 124 13.67 1.84 -5.18
C HIS A 124 14.85 1.73 -4.24
N VAL A 125 15.34 0.51 -3.98
CA VAL A 125 16.51 0.28 -3.14
C VAL A 125 17.77 0.93 -3.72
N GLY A 126 17.94 0.90 -5.04
CA GLY A 126 19.11 1.46 -5.72
C GLY A 126 19.09 2.98 -5.87
N GLU A 127 17.90 3.57 -6.06
CA GLU A 127 17.76 4.96 -6.50
C GLU A 127 17.17 5.89 -5.45
N LEU A 128 16.32 5.36 -4.55
CA LEU A 128 15.73 6.13 -3.47
C LEU A 128 16.41 5.78 -2.16
N GLN A 129 16.99 6.81 -1.54
CA GLN A 129 17.25 6.70 -0.12
C GLN A 129 15.90 6.48 0.57
N PRO A 130 15.83 5.58 1.56
CA PRO A 130 14.69 5.50 2.47
C PRO A 130 14.66 6.78 3.32
N ASP A 131 14.33 7.90 2.69
CA ASP A 131 14.11 9.15 3.37
C ASP A 131 12.69 9.19 3.93
N ASN A 132 12.54 10.06 4.92
CA ASN A 132 11.36 10.26 5.73
C ASN A 132 10.16 10.89 4.97
N ALA A 133 10.20 10.98 3.64
CA ALA A 133 9.26 11.80 2.88
C ALA A 133 7.78 11.41 3.08
N THR A 134 7.47 10.14 3.33
CA THR A 134 6.07 9.67 3.32
C THR A 134 5.49 9.35 4.70
N ALA A 135 6.34 9.13 5.71
CA ALA A 135 5.95 8.75 7.08
C ALA A 135 4.89 7.63 7.19
N HIS A 136 4.75 6.80 6.16
CA HIS A 136 3.74 5.75 6.04
C HIS A 136 4.40 4.43 5.64
N ALA A 137 3.81 3.31 6.07
CA ALA A 137 4.35 1.97 5.86
C ALA A 137 4.03 1.40 4.46
N TRP A 138 4.15 2.23 3.43
CA TRP A 138 3.84 1.86 2.05
C TRP A 138 4.74 0.73 1.54
N ALA A 139 4.17 -0.20 0.78
CA ALA A 139 4.85 -1.33 0.15
C ALA A 139 5.82 -2.17 1.02
N LEU A 140 5.79 -2.05 2.36
CA LEU A 140 6.79 -2.69 3.24
C LEU A 140 6.93 -4.20 3.00
N HIS A 141 5.81 -4.88 2.71
CA HIS A 141 5.79 -6.30 2.41
C HIS A 141 6.49 -6.63 1.09
N GLY A 142 6.38 -5.76 0.09
CA GLY A 142 7.04 -5.91 -1.19
C GLY A 142 8.56 -5.88 -1.07
N PHE A 143 9.07 -4.97 -0.22
CA PHE A 143 10.49 -4.93 0.12
C PHE A 143 10.94 -6.20 0.87
N ALA A 144 10.15 -6.69 1.83
CA ALA A 144 10.43 -7.96 2.52
C ALA A 144 10.45 -9.16 1.56
N ILE A 145 9.47 -9.27 0.66
CA ILE A 145 9.42 -10.33 -0.37
C ILE A 145 10.63 -10.21 -1.29
N CYS A 146 10.97 -9.00 -1.74
CA CYS A 146 12.12 -8.79 -2.61
C CYS A 146 13.45 -9.17 -1.92
N ALA A 147 13.59 -8.87 -0.63
CA ALA A 147 14.77 -9.27 0.15
C ALA A 147 14.95 -10.79 0.12
N GLU A 148 13.88 -11.54 0.42
CA GLU A 148 13.89 -13.00 0.47
C GLU A 148 14.09 -13.61 -0.93
N GLU A 149 13.26 -13.23 -1.91
CA GLU A 149 13.27 -13.85 -3.24
C GLU A 149 14.51 -13.50 -4.08
N CYS A 150 15.10 -12.32 -3.85
CA CYS A 150 16.22 -11.84 -4.64
C CYS A 150 17.56 -11.90 -3.92
N GLY A 151 17.57 -12.22 -2.62
CA GLY A 151 18.75 -12.09 -1.78
C GLY A 151 19.25 -10.64 -1.69
N LEU A 152 18.34 -9.66 -1.67
CA LEU A 152 18.67 -8.23 -1.62
C LEU A 152 18.54 -7.71 -0.18
N GLU A 153 19.62 -7.82 0.60
CA GLU A 153 19.62 -7.45 2.03
C GLU A 153 19.20 -5.99 2.27
N GLU A 154 19.56 -5.08 1.37
CA GLU A 154 19.20 -3.67 1.46
C GLU A 154 17.68 -3.43 1.37
N ALA A 155 16.94 -4.33 0.71
CA ALA A 155 15.48 -4.28 0.72
C ALA A 155 14.90 -4.56 2.11
N TRP A 156 15.55 -5.41 2.91
CA TRP A 156 15.15 -5.65 4.30
C TRP A 156 15.34 -4.38 5.15
N VAL A 157 16.49 -3.73 5.03
CA VAL A 157 16.77 -2.45 5.70
C VAL A 157 15.74 -1.39 5.27
N HIS A 158 15.39 -1.34 3.97
CA HIS A 158 14.38 -0.42 3.47
C HIS A 158 13.00 -0.68 4.11
N ALA A 159 12.59 -1.94 4.24
CA ALA A 159 11.35 -2.32 4.93
C ALA A 159 11.33 -1.92 6.41
N GLU A 160 12.44 -2.16 7.13
CA GLU A 160 12.61 -1.76 8.53
C GLU A 160 12.53 -0.25 8.70
N MET A 161 13.12 0.51 7.77
CA MET A 161 13.07 1.97 7.79
C MET A 161 11.68 2.53 7.56
N LEU A 162 10.91 1.97 6.61
CA LEU A 162 9.51 2.35 6.41
C LEU A 162 8.65 2.08 7.65
N LEU A 163 8.88 0.94 8.30
CA LEU A 163 8.23 0.60 9.57
C LEU A 163 8.60 1.59 10.68
N HIS A 164 9.88 1.93 10.81
CA HIS A 164 10.33 2.89 11.81
C HIS A 164 9.78 4.29 11.56
N ALA A 165 9.82 4.75 10.29
CA ALA A 165 9.40 6.09 9.88
C ALA A 165 7.95 6.39 10.27
N CYS A 166 7.03 5.43 10.12
CA CYS A 166 5.63 5.63 10.49
C CYS A 166 5.39 5.68 12.01
N MET A 167 6.40 5.35 12.83
CA MET A 167 6.34 5.41 14.28
C MET A 167 7.01 6.66 14.88
N VAL A 168 7.89 7.36 14.14
CA VAL A 168 8.72 8.46 14.67
C VAL A 168 7.89 9.55 15.36
N GLY A 169 6.76 9.95 14.79
CA GLY A 169 5.96 11.07 15.32
C GLY A 169 5.20 10.77 16.61
N MET A 170 4.78 9.53 16.84
CA MET A 170 3.87 9.16 17.94
C MET A 170 4.38 8.01 18.83
N GLY A 171 5.54 7.44 18.53
CA GLY A 171 6.03 6.20 19.15
C GLY A 171 5.22 4.96 18.75
N ARG A 172 4.29 5.09 17.80
CA ARG A 172 3.40 4.05 17.28
C ARG A 172 2.90 4.49 15.89
N PRO A 173 2.47 3.56 15.02
CA PRO A 173 1.85 3.94 13.76
C PRO A 173 0.58 4.76 13.99
N ASP A 174 0.34 5.72 13.07
CA ASP A 174 -0.96 6.36 12.89
C ASP A 174 -2.01 5.36 12.36
N ARG A 175 -3.29 5.75 12.29
CA ARG A 175 -4.41 4.87 11.96
C ARG A 175 -4.33 4.36 10.55
N PHE A 176 -3.93 5.23 9.64
CA PHE A 176 -3.76 4.87 8.26
C PHE A 176 -2.55 3.96 8.07
N SER A 177 -1.41 4.29 8.67
CA SER A 177 -0.22 3.44 8.72
C SER A 177 -0.49 2.07 9.33
N ALA A 178 -1.30 2.00 10.40
CA ALA A 178 -1.72 0.73 11.00
C ALA A 178 -2.60 -0.11 10.05
N CYS A 179 -3.45 0.54 9.26
CA CYS A 179 -4.21 -0.14 8.19
C CYS A 179 -3.26 -0.71 7.12
N LEU A 180 -2.29 0.09 6.64
CA LEU A 180 -1.30 -0.37 5.65
C LEU A 180 -0.45 -1.54 6.17
N MET A 181 -0.01 -1.49 7.42
CA MET A 181 0.74 -2.58 8.04
C MET A 181 -0.07 -3.87 8.15
N LEU A 182 -1.35 -3.76 8.49
CA LEU A 182 -2.22 -4.93 8.56
C LEU A 182 -2.48 -5.52 7.19
N ASP A 183 -2.68 -4.67 6.17
CA ASP A 183 -2.86 -5.14 4.80
C ASP A 183 -1.59 -5.87 4.32
N ALA A 184 -0.42 -5.23 4.49
CA ALA A 184 0.87 -5.83 4.23
C ALA A 184 1.08 -7.19 4.94
N ALA A 185 0.69 -7.30 6.21
CA ALA A 185 0.80 -8.55 6.96
C ALA A 185 -0.14 -9.65 6.43
N ARG A 186 -1.34 -9.29 5.97
CA ARG A 186 -2.28 -10.24 5.35
C ARG A 186 -1.77 -10.68 3.98
N THR A 187 -1.28 -9.74 3.19
CA THR A 187 -0.69 -10.01 1.88
C THR A 187 0.54 -10.92 1.99
N LEU A 188 1.45 -10.70 2.95
CA LEU A 188 2.57 -11.61 3.23
C LEU A 188 2.10 -13.01 3.59
N ARG A 189 1.06 -13.14 4.42
CA ARG A 189 0.50 -14.45 4.77
C ARG A 189 -0.03 -15.19 3.55
N SER A 190 -0.80 -14.50 2.70
CA SER A 190 -1.28 -15.05 1.44
C SER A 190 -0.14 -15.46 0.50
N ASP A 191 0.98 -14.73 0.50
CA ASP A 191 2.17 -15.06 -0.28
C ASP A 191 2.86 -16.34 0.20
N LEU A 192 2.95 -16.53 1.52
CA LEU A 192 3.53 -17.73 2.13
C LEU A 192 2.67 -19.00 1.98
N GLU A 193 1.36 -18.84 1.74
CA GLU A 193 0.40 -19.94 1.56
C GLU A 193 0.26 -20.41 0.10
N ARG A 194 1.08 -19.88 -0.82
CA ARG A 194 1.07 -20.22 -2.26
C ARG A 194 1.55 -21.62 -2.56
#